data_AF-A0A2V5NLK3-F1
#
_entry.id   AF-A0A2V5NLK3-F1
#
_cell.length_a   1.000
_cell.length_b   1.000
_cell.length_c   1.000
_cell.angle_alpha   90.00
_cell.angle_beta   90.00
_cell.angle_gamma   90.00
#
_symmetry.space_group_name_H-M   'P 1'
#
loop_
_entity.id
_entity.type
_entity.pdbx_description
1 polymer ?
#
loop_
_entity_poly.entity_id
_entity_poly.type
_entity_poly.pdbx_seq_one_letter_code
_entity_poly.pdbx_strand_id
1 'polypeptide(L)' 'MKIHVFVDRSSVEVFGNDGDVVITDQIFPSFQSQGLEVYAKGGDARLVSLDVWTLNSILGK' A
#
# COMPACT_ATOMS: atom_id res chain seq x y z
N MET A 1 -3.83 -4.75 14.68
CA MET A 1 -2.69 -4.29 13.86
C MET A 1 -3.22 -3.32 12.84
N LYS A 2 -2.57 -2.17 12.69
CA LYS A 2 -2.88 -1.16 11.68
C LYS A 2 -1.75 -1.12 10.67
N ILE A 3 -2.10 -1.09 9.39
CA ILE A 3 -1.15 -0.97 8.29
C ILE A 3 -1.56 0.26 7.48
N HIS A 4 -0.60 1.13 7.20
CA HIS A 4 -0.76 2.24 6.26
C HIS A 4 0.26 2.05 5.14
N VAL A 5 -0.19 2.02 3.90
CA VAL A 5 0.67 1.80 2.71
C VAL A 5 0.60 3.01 1.80
N PHE A 6 1.76 3.54 1.43
CA PHE A 6 1.93 4.46 0.31
C PHE A 6 2.47 3.70 -0.89
N VAL A 7 1.86 3.90 -2.05
CA VAL A 7 2.32 3.34 -3.33
C VAL A 7 2.52 4.49 -4.29
N ASP A 8 3.73 4.61 -4.83
CA ASP A 8 4.06 5.52 -5.91
C ASP A 8 4.61 4.71 -7.11
N ARG A 9 4.88 5.38 -8.23
CA ARG A 9 5.29 4.77 -9.50
C ARG A 9 6.46 3.81 -9.39
N SER A 10 7.38 4.06 -8.45
CA SER A 10 8.60 3.26 -8.29
C SER A 10 8.93 2.90 -6.84
N SER A 11 7.98 3.01 -5.92
CA SER A 11 8.22 2.70 -4.50
C SER A 11 6.95 2.29 -3.77
N VAL A 12 7.15 1.49 -2.72
CA VAL A 12 6.12 1.16 -1.73
C VAL A 12 6.69 1.43 -0.34
N GLU A 13 5.89 2.06 0.50
CA GLU A 13 6.21 2.36 1.88
C GLU A 13 5.11 1.84 2.80
N VAL A 14 5.47 0.99 3.76
CA VAL A 14 4.55 0.31 4.66
C VAL A 14 4.85 0.70 6.10
N PHE A 15 3.86 1.29 6.76
CA PHE A 15 3.91 1.68 8.16
C PHE A 15 3.06 0.71 8.99
N GLY A 16 3.71 -0.05 9.87
CA GLY A 16 3.06 -0.91 10.85
C GLY A 16 2.82 -0.16 12.16
N ASN A 17 1.61 -0.29 12.71
CA ASN A 17 1.19 0.29 14.00
C ASN A 17 1.65 1.75 14.17
N ASP A 18 1.08 2.65 13.39
CA ASP A 18 1.32 4.10 13.49
C ASP A 18 2.82 4.51 13.39
N GLY A 19 3.66 3.66 12.77
CA GLY A 19 5.06 3.95 12.50
C GLY A 19 6.06 3.28 13.45
N ASP A 20 5.60 2.40 14.35
CA ASP A 20 6.48 1.58 15.19
C ASP A 20 7.50 0.76 14.37
N VAL A 21 7.09 0.34 13.17
CA VAL A 21 7.95 -0.31 12.17
C VAL A 21 7.63 0.26 10.79
N VAL A 22 8.68 0.56 10.02
CA VAL A 22 8.57 1.06 8.64
C VAL A 22 9.40 0.21 7.70
N ILE A 23 8.82 -0.15 6.55
CA ILE A 23 9.50 -0.82 5.45
C ILE A 23 9.34 0.02 4.19
N THR A 24 10.45 0.36 3.55
CA THR A 24 10.50 1.07 2.28
C THR A 24 11.21 0.20 1.26
N ASP A 25 10.65 0.05 0.07
CA ASP A 25 11.32 -0.62 -1.05
C ASP A 25 10.99 0.02 -2.39
N GLN A 26 11.89 -0.19 -3.36
CA GLN A 26 11.66 0.19 -4.75
C GLN A 26 10.88 -0.91 -5.48
N ILE A 27 10.04 -0.48 -6.42
CA ILE A 27 9.32 -1.38 -7.32
C ILE A 27 9.45 -0.90 -8.77
N PHE A 28 9.31 -1.82 -9.72
CA PHE A 28 9.35 -1.52 -11.16
C PHE A 28 8.15 -2.17 -11.87
N PRO A 29 6.92 -1.72 -11.58
CA PRO A 29 5.70 -2.33 -12.09
C PRO A 29 5.53 -2.10 -13.60
N SER A 30 4.79 -3.00 -14.26
CA SER A 30 4.32 -2.73 -15.63
C SER A 30 3.31 -1.58 -15.64
N PHE A 31 3.18 -0.87 -16.76
CA PHE A 31 2.19 0.21 -16.88
C PHE A 31 0.75 -0.30 -16.70
N GLN A 32 0.49 -1.57 -17.01
CA GLN A 32 -0.82 -2.22 -16.84
C GLN A 32 -1.09 -2.64 -15.39
N SER A 33 -0.08 -2.67 -14.52
CA SER A 33 -0.19 -3.07 -13.11
C SER A 33 -0.75 -1.94 -12.23
N GLN A 34 -2.01 -1.57 -12.45
CA GLN A 34 -2.70 -0.48 -11.73
C GLN A 34 -3.74 -0.96 -10.70
N GLY A 35 -3.89 -2.29 -10.55
CA GLY A 35 -4.88 -2.88 -9.64
C GLY A 35 -4.37 -3.03 -8.20
N LEU A 36 -5.33 -3.15 -7.28
CA LEU A 36 -5.10 -3.51 -5.87
C LEU A 36 -5.97 -4.72 -5.53
N GLU A 37 -5.41 -5.67 -4.79
CA GLU A 37 -6.12 -6.84 -4.28
C GLU A 37 -5.82 -7.03 -2.79
N VAL A 38 -6.83 -7.45 -2.04
CA VAL A 38 -6.69 -7.92 -0.65
C VAL A 38 -7.07 -9.40 -0.63
N TYR A 39 -6.17 -10.24 -0.14
CA TYR A 39 -6.36 -11.69 -0.11
C TYR A 39 -5.79 -12.30 1.17
N ALA A 40 -6.28 -13.50 1.50
CA ALA A 40 -5.75 -14.35 2.57
C ALA A 40 -5.25 -15.66 1.95
N LYS A 41 -4.14 -16.22 2.46
CA LYS A 41 -3.57 -17.47 1.98
C LYS A 41 -3.41 -18.46 3.13
N GLY A 42 -3.94 -19.67 2.98
CA GLY A 42 -3.79 -20.76 3.95
C GLY A 42 -4.69 -20.66 5.19
N GLY A 43 -5.73 -19.82 5.15
CA GLY A 43 -6.69 -19.65 6.24
C GLY A 43 -7.47 -18.35 6.09
N ASP A 44 -8.18 -17.98 7.15
CA ASP A 44 -9.03 -16.78 7.18
C ASP A 44 -8.29 -15.57 7.75
N ALA A 45 -8.55 -14.41 7.17
CA ALA A 45 -8.16 -13.11 7.72
C ALA A 45 -9.39 -12.23 7.87
N ARG A 46 -9.51 -11.55 9.00
CA ARG A 46 -10.58 -10.57 9.24
C ARG A 46 -10.07 -9.15 9.01
N LEU A 47 -10.53 -8.54 7.93
CA LEU A 47 -10.34 -7.12 7.69
C LEU A 47 -11.43 -6.33 8.43
N VAL A 48 -11.03 -5.51 9.39
CA VAL A 48 -11.97 -4.72 10.21
C VAL A 48 -12.39 -3.44 9.49
N SER A 49 -11.44 -2.77 8.82
CA SER A 49 -11.65 -1.55 8.05
C SER A 49 -10.62 -1.46 6.93
N LEU A 50 -11.01 -0.80 5.83
CA LEU A 50 -10.11 -0.45 4.73
C LEU A 50 -10.57 0.87 4.14
N ASP A 51 -9.62 1.79 4.06
CA ASP A 51 -9.78 3.06 3.37
C ASP A 51 -8.70 3.13 2.27
N VAL A 52 -9.07 3.66 1.11
CA VAL A 52 -8.18 3.78 -0.06
C VAL A 52 -8.30 5.18 -0.62
N TRP A 53 -7.16 5.84 -0.82
CA TRP A 53 -7.09 7.20 -1.34
C TRP A 53 -6.20 7.25 -2.57
N THR A 54 -6.66 7.96 -3.59
CA THR A 54 -5.81 8.33 -4.73
C THR A 54 -4.95 9.52 -4.34
N LEU A 55 -3.64 9.39 -4.49
CA LEU A 55 -2.70 10.48 -4.22
C LEU A 55 -2.62 11.41 -5.44
N ASN A 56 -2.74 12.70 -5.18
CA ASN A 56 -2.46 13.71 -6.19
C ASN A 56 -0.95 13.91 -6.35
N SER A 57 -0.55 14.28 -7.56
CA SER A 57 0.82 14.70 -7.83
C SER A 57 1.17 15.93 -6.99
N ILE A 58 2.27 15.87 -6.24
CA ILE A 58 2.80 17.03 -5.52
C ILE A 58 3.35 18.11 -6.46
N LEU A 59 3.59 17.76 -7.72
CA LEU A 59 4.12 18.68 -8.74
C LEU A 59 3.04 19.57 -9.37
N GLY A 60 1.77 19.43 -8.97
CA GLY A 60 0.68 20.32 -9.39
C GLY A 60 0.34 20.26 -10.88
N LYS A 61 0.65 19.15 -11.55
CA LYS A 61 0.24 18.87 -12.93
C LYS A 61 -0.84 17.80 -12.96
#